data_AF-A0A3M1K1S6-F1
#
_entry.id   AF-A0A3M1K1S6-F1
#
_cell.length_a   1.000
_cell.length_b   1.000
_cell.length_c   1.000
_cell.angle_alpha   90.00
_cell.angle_beta   90.00
_cell.angle_gamma   90.00
#
_symmetry.space_group_name_H-M   'P 1'
#
loop_
_entity.id
_entity.type
_entity.pdbx_description
1 polymer ?
#
loop_
_entity_poly.entity_id
_entity_poly.type
_entity_poly.pdbx_seq_one_letter_code
_entity_poly.pdbx_strand_id
1 'polypeptide(L)'
;MPLPRDLQKQFQARAQETIMKLMQDERTRPMVAKAMQTYMESRQRVDQVRDETAHNLGLVTKGDLDKVSSRLRKLERQLDRFEKRLEQAEAALSS
;
A
#
# COMPACT_ATOMS: atom_id res chain seq x y z
N MET A 1 -25.51 14.95 -8.16
CA MET A 1 -25.94 13.68 -8.76
C MET A 1 -24.72 12.93 -9.28
N PRO A 2 -24.47 11.66 -8.90
CA PRO A 2 -23.41 10.87 -9.50
C PRO A 2 -23.74 10.53 -10.96
N LEU A 3 -22.76 10.67 -11.84
CA LEU A 3 -22.89 10.31 -13.27
C LEU A 3 -23.27 8.82 -13.43
N PRO A 4 -24.10 8.45 -14.42
CA PRO A 4 -24.42 7.06 -14.71
C PRO A 4 -23.15 6.25 -14.96
N ARG A 5 -23.05 5.04 -14.39
CA ARG A 5 -21.84 4.18 -14.46
C ARG A 5 -21.36 3.92 -15.89
N ASP A 6 -22.28 3.85 -16.85
CA ASP A 6 -21.97 3.63 -18.26
C ASP A 6 -21.36 4.86 -18.93
N LEU A 7 -21.80 6.06 -18.51
CA LEU A 7 -21.27 7.34 -18.98
C LEU A 7 -19.86 7.58 -18.43
N GLN A 8 -19.61 7.14 -17.19
CA GLN A 8 -18.29 7.16 -16.58
C GLN A 8 -17.33 6.20 -17.29
N LYS A 9 -17.77 4.98 -17.63
CA LYS A 9 -16.97 4.01 -18.39
C LYS A 9 -16.66 4.50 -19.80
N GLN A 10 -17.63 5.07 -20.51
CA GLN A 10 -17.42 5.63 -21.85
C GLN A 10 -16.47 6.84 -21.82
N PHE A 11 -16.63 7.70 -20.81
CA PHE A 11 -15.74 8.83 -20.60
C PHE A 11 -14.31 8.36 -20.28
N GLN A 12 -14.15 7.36 -19.41
CA GLN A 12 -12.85 6.77 -19.09
C GLN A 12 -12.21 6.10 -20.31
N ALA A 13 -12.96 5.34 -21.10
CA ALA A 13 -12.45 4.69 -22.30
C ALA A 13 -11.95 5.72 -23.33
N ARG A 14 -12.74 6.77 -23.60
CA ARG A 14 -12.32 7.88 -24.48
C ARG A 14 -11.13 8.66 -23.94
N ALA A 15 -11.10 8.92 -22.63
CA ALA A 15 -9.99 9.60 -21.98
C ALA A 15 -8.70 8.76 -22.08
N GLN A 16 -8.78 7.44 -21.82
CA GLN A 16 -7.64 6.52 -21.95
C GLN A 16 -7.11 6.47 -23.39
N GLU A 17 -7.98 6.38 -24.38
CA GLU A 17 -7.60 6.36 -25.79
C GLU A 17 -6.93 7.68 -26.21
N THR A 18 -7.43 8.81 -25.70
CA THR A 18 -6.84 10.13 -25.94
C THR A 18 -5.48 10.28 -25.27
N ILE A 19 -5.33 9.82 -24.03
CA ILE A 19 -4.04 9.82 -23.30
C ILE A 19 -3.03 8.92 -24.02
N MET A 20 -3.45 7.74 -24.49
CA MET A 20 -2.60 6.84 -25.29
C MET A 20 -2.12 7.51 -26.57
N LYS A 21 -3.01 8.18 -27.31
CA LYS A 21 -2.65 8.94 -28.52
C LYS A 21 -1.68 10.09 -28.21
N LEU A 22 -1.90 10.81 -27.12
CA LEU A 22 -1.02 11.91 -26.67
C LEU A 22 0.34 11.42 -26.12
N MET A 23 0.46 10.14 -25.72
CA MET A 23 1.74 9.54 -25.37
C MET A 23 2.53 9.02 -26.59
N GLN A 24 1.84 8.73 -27.69
CA GLN A 24 2.46 8.31 -28.95
C GLN A 24 2.98 9.51 -29.74
N ASP A 25 2.35 10.67 -29.58
CA ASP A 25 2.83 11.92 -30.14
C ASP A 25 4.04 12.45 -29.34
N GLU A 26 5.21 12.52 -30.00
CA GLU A 26 6.49 12.89 -29.40
C GLU A 26 6.48 14.29 -28.77
N ARG A 27 5.63 15.19 -29.25
CA ARG A 27 5.55 16.58 -28.77
C ARG A 27 4.78 16.71 -27.46
N THR A 28 3.82 15.83 -27.22
CA THR A 28 2.95 15.87 -26.03
C THR A 28 3.36 14.87 -24.94
N ARG A 29 4.21 13.91 -25.28
CA ARG A 29 4.85 12.95 -24.37
C ARG A 29 5.42 13.55 -23.08
N PRO A 30 6.25 14.62 -23.11
CA PRO A 30 6.80 15.19 -21.88
C PRO A 30 5.73 15.84 -21.00
N MET A 31 4.69 16.41 -21.60
CA MET A 31 3.58 17.03 -20.88
C MET A 31 2.72 15.97 -20.17
N VAL A 32 2.40 14.87 -20.86
CA VAL A 32 1.67 13.73 -20.27
C VAL A 32 2.49 13.05 -19.17
N ALA A 33 3.79 12.86 -19.39
CA ALA A 33 4.69 12.30 -18.37
C ALA A 33 4.76 13.18 -17.12
N LYS A 34 4.88 14.50 -17.28
CA LYS A 34 4.90 15.46 -16.16
C LYS A 34 3.56 15.46 -15.40
N ALA A 35 2.43 15.38 -16.11
CA ALA A 35 1.12 15.29 -15.49
C ALA A 35 0.95 13.97 -14.69
N MET A 36 1.41 12.84 -15.23
CA MET A 36 1.42 11.56 -14.52
C MET A 36 2.33 11.58 -13.29
N GLN A 37 3.54 12.12 -13.41
CA GLN A 37 4.46 12.28 -12.27
C GLN A 37 3.85 13.14 -11.17
N THR A 38 3.29 14.31 -11.53
CA THR A 38 2.63 15.21 -10.58
C THR A 38 1.46 14.53 -9.89
N TYR A 39 0.66 13.74 -10.63
CA TYR A 39 -0.43 12.96 -10.06
C TYR A 39 0.05 11.87 -9.10
N MET A 40 1.11 11.13 -9.47
CA MET A 40 1.71 10.11 -8.62
C MET A 40 2.32 10.70 -7.35
N GLU A 41 3.07 11.79 -7.44
CA GLU A 41 3.63 12.52 -6.31
C GLU A 41 2.53 13.07 -5.40
N SER A 42 1.46 13.63 -5.97
CA SER A 42 0.31 14.12 -5.21
C SER A 42 -0.36 12.98 -4.45
N ARG A 43 -0.54 11.81 -5.09
CA ARG A 43 -1.11 10.64 -4.43
C ARG A 43 -0.21 10.12 -3.30
N GLN A 44 1.10 10.03 -3.52
CA GLN A 44 2.05 9.63 -2.49
C GLN A 44 2.06 10.60 -1.30
N ARG A 45 2.02 11.91 -1.55
CA ARG A 45 1.92 12.93 -0.49
C ARG A 45 0.60 12.85 0.26
N VAL A 46 -0.52 12.63 -0.44
CA VAL A 46 -1.83 12.46 0.20
C VAL A 46 -1.85 11.22 1.08
N ASP A 47 -1.30 10.09 0.62
CA ASP A 47 -1.22 8.86 1.42
C ASP A 47 -0.31 9.05 2.65
N GLN A 48 0.83 9.75 2.51
CA GLN A 48 1.72 10.07 3.64
C GLN A 48 1.06 11.01 4.66
N VAL A 49 0.47 12.11 4.20
CA VAL A 49 -0.23 13.07 5.07
C VAL A 49 -1.44 12.42 5.72
N ARG A 50 -2.16 11.55 5.02
CA ARG A 50 -3.29 10.81 5.58
C ARG A 50 -2.82 9.85 6.67
N ASP A 51 -1.72 9.12 6.47
CA ASP A 51 -1.19 8.22 7.49
C ASP A 51 -0.65 9.02 8.69
N GLU A 52 0.06 10.12 8.49
CA GLU A 52 0.53 10.98 9.59
C GLU A 52 -0.62 11.64 10.36
N THR A 53 -1.63 12.14 9.65
CA THR A 53 -2.80 12.79 10.26
C THR A 53 -3.70 11.78 10.97
N ALA A 54 -3.89 10.59 10.40
CA ALA A 54 -4.65 9.51 11.04
C ALA A 54 -3.94 9.00 12.30
N HIS A 55 -2.61 8.83 12.25
CA HIS A 55 -1.81 8.45 13.41
C HIS A 55 -1.93 9.49 14.55
N ASN A 56 -1.84 10.79 14.21
CA ASN A 56 -1.97 11.89 15.16
C ASN A 56 -3.39 12.07 15.71
N LEU A 57 -4.41 11.65 14.97
CA LEU A 57 -5.81 11.62 15.42
C LEU A 57 -6.19 10.32 16.16
N GLY A 58 -5.22 9.43 16.42
CA GLY A 58 -5.45 8.16 17.12
C GLY A 58 -6.19 7.11 16.29
N LEU A 59 -6.31 7.32 14.98
CA LEU A 59 -6.87 6.35 14.05
C LEU A 59 -5.77 5.40 13.58
N VAL A 60 -6.02 4.09 13.71
CA VAL A 60 -5.08 3.05 13.29
C VAL A 60 -4.82 3.15 11.78
N THR A 61 -3.57 3.41 11.39
CA THR A 61 -3.15 3.47 10.00
C THR A 61 -2.81 2.09 9.44
N LYS A 62 -2.73 1.98 8.11
CA LYS A 62 -2.24 0.76 7.47
C LYS A 62 -0.78 0.46 7.88
N GLY A 63 0.05 1.49 7.99
CA GLY A 63 1.44 1.35 8.45
C GLY A 63 1.56 0.87 9.90
N ASP A 64 0.62 1.25 10.78
CA ASP A 64 0.58 0.75 12.16
C ASP A 64 0.19 -0.72 12.22
N LEU A 65 -0.77 -1.16 11.40
CA LEU A 65 -1.13 -2.58 11.27
C LEU A 65 0.04 -3.43 10.76
N ASP A 66 0.80 -2.93 9.77
CA ASP A 66 1.97 -3.63 9.26
C ASP A 66 3.08 -3.76 10.32
N LYS A 67 3.31 -2.71 11.13
CA LYS A 67 4.24 -2.76 12.26
C LYS A 67 3.80 -3.75 13.34
N VAL A 68 2.51 -3.78 13.68
CA VAL A 68 1.96 -4.74 14.65
C VAL A 68 2.09 -6.17 14.13
N SER A 69 1.75 -6.42 12.86
CA SER A 69 1.92 -7.72 12.20
C SER A 69 3.37 -8.20 12.24
N SER A 70 4.33 -7.31 11.97
CA SER A 70 5.76 -7.62 12.06
C SER A 70 6.20 -7.99 13.48
N ARG A 71 5.68 -7.29 14.50
CA ARG A 71 5.95 -7.61 15.91
C ARG A 71 5.35 -8.95 16.32
N LEU A 72 4.13 -9.25 15.89
CA LEU A 72 3.48 -10.55 16.15
C LEU A 72 4.29 -11.70 15.55
N ARG A 73 4.75 -11.59 14.30
CA ARG A 73 5.64 -12.60 13.68
C ARG A 73 6.97 -12.76 14.41
N LYS A 74 7.49 -11.71 15.05
CA LYS A 74 8.70 -11.81 15.88
C LYS A 74 8.43 -12.52 17.21
N LEU A 75 7.25 -12.34 17.80
CA LEU A 75 6.84 -13.04 19.02
C LEU A 75 6.60 -14.52 18.73
N GLU A 76 5.91 -14.85 17.65
CA GLU A 76 5.67 -16.23 17.21
C GLU A 76 6.98 -17.01 17.05
N ARG A 77 7.98 -16.42 16.38
CA ARG A 77 9.32 -17.04 16.26
C ARG A 77 10.07 -17.17 17.58
N GLN A 78 9.78 -16.34 18.57
CA GLN A 78 10.38 -16.47 19.90
C GLN A 78 9.71 -17.60 20.68
N LEU A 79 8.38 -17.71 20.59
CA LEU A 79 7.62 -18.80 21.21
C LEU A 79 8.05 -20.16 20.65
N ASP A 80 8.17 -20.31 19.33
CA ASP A 80 8.66 -21.55 18.70
C ASP A 80 10.07 -21.94 19.20
N ARG A 81 10.95 -20.96 19.44
CA ARG A 81 12.26 -21.22 20.04
C ARG A 81 12.18 -21.61 21.52
N PHE A 82 11.23 -21.03 22.26
CA PHE A 82 11.02 -21.40 23.65
C PHE A 82 10.45 -22.81 23.77
N GLU A 83 9.48 -23.17 22.94
CA GLU A 83 8.91 -24.52 22.86
C GLU A 83 10.00 -25.57 22.57
N LYS A 84 10.83 -25.35 21.54
CA LYS A 84 11.95 -26.26 21.23
C LYS A 84 12.94 -26.42 22.37
N ARG A 85 13.19 -25.35 23.14
CA ARG A 85 14.09 -25.41 24.30
C ARG A 85 13.46 -26.14 25.48
N LEU A 86 12.14 -26.02 25.66
CA LEU A 86 11.39 -26.77 26.65
C LEU A 86 11.41 -28.27 26.31
N GLU A 87 11.11 -28.64 25.06
CA GLU A 87 11.19 -30.03 24.60
C GLU A 87 12.58 -30.65 24.82
N GLN A 88 13.65 -29.89 24.54
CA GLN A 88 15.03 -30.34 24.79
C GLN A 88 15.32 -30.52 26.29
N ALA A 89 14.82 -29.62 27.14
CA ALA A 89 15.01 -29.71 28.59
C ALA A 89 14.22 -30.89 29.19
N GLU A 90 12.98 -31.11 28.73
CA GLU A 90 12.17 -32.26 29.11
C GLU A 90 12.82 -33.57 28.69
N ALA A 91 13.33 -33.64 27.45
CA ALA A 91 14.07 -34.82 26.96
C ALA A 91 15.29 -35.12 27.85
N ALA A 92 16.07 -34.10 28.21
CA ALA A 92 17.25 -34.23 29.07
C ALA A 92 16.92 -34.60 30.53
N LEU A 93 15.72 -34.28 31.01
CA LEU A 93 15.25 -34.69 32.35
C LEU A 93 14.63 -36.10 32.35
N SER A 94 14.19 -36.59 31.18
CA SER A 94 13.62 -37.92 30.99
C SER A 94 14.64 -39.02 30.66
N SER A 95 15.87 -38.62 30.35
CA SER A 95 17.05 -39.48 30.11
C SER A 95 17.91 -39.61 31.36
#